data_AF-A0A7V4WAP4-F1
#
_entry.id   AF-A0A7V4WAP4-F1
#
_cell.length_a   1.000
_cell.length_b   1.000
_cell.length_c   1.000
_cell.angle_alpha   90.00
_cell.angle_beta   90.00
_cell.angle_gamma   90.00
#
_symmetry.space_group_name_H-M   'P 1'
#
loop_
_entity.id
_entity.type
_entity.pdbx_description
1 polymer ?
#
loop_
_entity_poly.entity_id
_entity_poly.type
_entity_poly.pdbx_seq_one_letter_code
_entity_poly.pdbx_strand_id
1 'polypeptide(L)'
;MKRYSFLVVMVLALTLCAGAAFAIFPGPSFGLVNSSAVGDGYLTFEMQQGWFNGVPVWYICTATNDITWARQKNLTLAPKLSSAFFGAGASAMFVVLNPDASQGPVFETIPGHPLYTPIWRVRYVTWNPGANKVPLTSIGQILALQGAGQLTWVDTNIRVDCSILAVNHLGGPFLPKPTPFYRIPQGRIIEGIGNVRLIQLPYWNVYCQDPITKAISVKKVIIPDAWPANLAQLIGANVAPRLPGLQNNDRTIFNVINWAQDFDPNLPGIQPLKVRIDQYPVICDCPNSCSWRNTNFEYSPVMSFALLNRLFPTPPYVQPPAETLYKTCDFIRQQITVGNLKHVQFPTPPLPAAPVILPYPPPGPAFQFVVNAPVICDNLNNYVPQ
;
A
#
# COMPACT_ATOMS: atom_id res chain seq x y z
N MET A 1 5.77 -56.57 33.17
CA MET A 1 5.10 -56.61 31.85
C MET A 1 3.76 -55.89 31.91
N LYS A 2 3.53 -54.97 30.96
CA LYS A 2 2.25 -54.43 30.47
C LYS A 2 1.33 -53.67 31.44
N ARG A 3 1.59 -52.38 31.71
CA ARG A 3 0.55 -51.35 32.03
C ARG A 3 1.01 -49.89 31.78
N TYR A 4 1.49 -49.54 30.59
CA TYR A 4 1.72 -48.12 30.21
C TYR A 4 1.56 -47.88 28.70
N SER A 5 0.48 -48.37 28.08
CA SER A 5 0.33 -48.25 26.62
C SER A 5 -1.06 -47.85 26.12
N PHE A 6 -1.92 -47.32 27.00
CA PHE A 6 -3.27 -46.88 26.61
C PHE A 6 -3.59 -45.40 26.88
N LEU A 7 -2.66 -44.64 27.49
CA LEU A 7 -2.85 -43.21 27.79
C LEU A 7 -2.05 -42.27 26.87
N VAL A 8 -1.24 -42.81 25.95
CA VAL A 8 -0.43 -42.00 25.02
C VAL A 8 -1.10 -41.81 23.65
N VAL A 9 -2.16 -42.58 23.34
CA VAL A 9 -2.88 -42.48 22.05
C VAL A 9 -4.04 -41.47 22.09
N MET A 10 -4.39 -40.95 23.27
CA MET A 10 -5.52 -40.01 23.45
C MET A 10 -5.10 -38.57 23.80
N VAL A 11 -3.87 -38.18 23.45
CA VAL A 11 -3.38 -36.78 23.54
C VAL A 11 -2.96 -36.25 22.15
N LEU A 12 -3.06 -37.06 21.09
CA LEU A 12 -2.54 -36.74 19.75
C LEU A 12 -3.64 -36.52 18.68
N ALA A 13 -4.87 -36.19 19.08
CA ALA A 13 -5.99 -36.04 18.14
C ALA A 13 -6.86 -34.78 18.39
N LEU A 14 -6.25 -33.66 18.77
CA LEU A 14 -6.94 -32.36 18.91
C LEU A 14 -6.02 -31.20 18.51
N THR A 15 -5.44 -31.28 17.32
CA THR A 15 -4.69 -30.17 16.69
C THR A 15 -5.12 -30.00 15.24
N LEU A 16 -6.41 -29.76 15.01
CA LEU A 16 -6.93 -29.30 13.72
C LEU A 16 -8.05 -28.30 13.98
N CYS A 17 -8.06 -27.24 13.17
CA CYS A 17 -8.94 -26.07 13.21
C CYS A 17 -8.50 -24.91 14.12
N ALA A 18 -7.29 -24.39 13.91
CA ALA A 18 -7.05 -22.96 14.11
C ALA A 18 -7.61 -22.19 12.91
N GLY A 19 -8.91 -21.90 12.96
CA GLY A 19 -9.56 -20.99 12.01
C GLY A 19 -9.30 -19.55 12.42
N ALA A 20 -8.23 -18.96 11.91
CA ALA A 20 -7.96 -17.54 12.07
C ALA A 20 -8.91 -16.73 11.19
N ALA A 21 -10.00 -16.23 11.77
CA ALA A 21 -10.90 -15.30 11.11
C ALA A 21 -10.25 -13.90 11.02
N PHE A 22 -9.62 -13.59 9.89
CA PHE A 22 -9.11 -12.24 9.62
C PHE A 22 -9.48 -11.82 8.19
N ALA A 23 -10.67 -11.24 8.03
CA ALA A 23 -11.12 -10.63 6.78
C ALA A 23 -11.16 -9.11 6.93
N ILE A 24 -10.00 -8.46 6.78
CA ILE A 24 -9.93 -6.99 6.61
C ILE A 24 -10.08 -6.64 5.12
N PHE A 25 -9.78 -7.56 4.19
CA PHE A 25 -9.98 -7.35 2.76
C PHE A 25 -10.82 -8.49 2.17
N PRO A 26 -11.90 -8.19 1.44
CA PRO A 26 -12.53 -9.20 0.61
C PRO A 26 -11.51 -9.65 -0.45
N GLY A 27 -11.31 -10.96 -0.54
CA GLY A 27 -10.64 -11.63 -1.65
C GLY A 27 -11.43 -12.91 -1.93
N PRO A 28 -11.45 -13.38 -3.18
CA PRO A 28 -12.44 -14.37 -3.63
C PRO A 28 -12.35 -15.75 -2.94
N SER A 29 -11.28 -16.06 -2.20
CA SER A 29 -11.11 -17.38 -1.56
C SER A 29 -10.22 -17.32 -0.30
N PHE A 30 -10.81 -17.18 0.89
CA PHE A 30 -10.09 -17.42 2.16
C PHE A 30 -10.56 -18.72 2.81
N GLY A 31 -9.78 -19.79 2.56
CA GLY A 31 -9.93 -21.12 3.12
C GLY A 31 -8.92 -22.07 2.46
N LEU A 32 -7.85 -22.43 3.18
CA LEU A 32 -6.86 -23.46 2.82
C LEU A 32 -6.06 -23.32 1.50
N VAL A 33 -6.11 -22.19 0.78
CA VAL A 33 -5.27 -21.97 -0.41
C VAL A 33 -3.97 -21.20 -0.09
N ASN A 34 -2.84 -21.77 -0.51
CA ASN A 34 -1.50 -21.16 -0.49
C ASN A 34 -1.54 -19.75 -1.12
N SER A 35 -1.51 -18.67 -0.31
CA SER A 35 -1.11 -17.24 -0.53
C SER A 35 -1.17 -16.58 -1.93
N SER A 36 -1.83 -17.20 -2.90
CA SER A 36 -1.77 -16.88 -4.32
C SER A 36 -2.99 -16.08 -4.79
N ALA A 37 -3.82 -15.60 -3.85
CA ALA A 37 -4.98 -14.75 -4.13
C ALA A 37 -5.14 -13.69 -3.03
N VAL A 38 -4.13 -12.85 -2.87
CA VAL A 38 -4.32 -11.56 -2.18
C VAL A 38 -5.01 -10.64 -3.20
N GLY A 39 -6.10 -9.97 -2.82
CA GLY A 39 -6.86 -9.07 -3.70
C GLY A 39 -7.87 -9.75 -4.64
N ASP A 40 -8.52 -8.94 -5.48
CA ASP A 40 -9.56 -9.34 -6.44
C ASP A 40 -9.00 -9.77 -7.81
N GLY A 41 -7.71 -9.58 -8.03
CA GLY A 41 -7.00 -9.95 -9.25
C GLY A 41 -5.61 -9.34 -9.32
N TYR A 42 -4.98 -9.36 -10.50
CA TYR A 42 -3.63 -8.81 -10.71
C TYR A 42 -3.60 -7.73 -11.79
N LEU A 43 -2.75 -6.72 -11.58
CA LEU A 43 -2.37 -5.72 -12.57
C LEU A 43 -0.88 -5.87 -12.88
N THR A 44 -0.52 -5.75 -14.15
CA THR A 44 0.88 -5.82 -14.61
C THR A 44 1.45 -4.40 -14.73
N PHE A 45 2.66 -4.21 -14.21
CA PHE A 45 3.40 -2.96 -14.26
C PHE A 45 4.77 -3.20 -14.88
N GLU A 46 5.22 -2.25 -15.71
CA GLU A 46 6.62 -2.13 -16.07
C GLU A 46 7.37 -1.45 -14.93
N MET A 47 8.43 -2.12 -14.45
CA MET A 47 9.31 -1.57 -13.42
C MET A 47 10.39 -0.71 -14.06
N GLN A 48 10.63 0.44 -13.43
CA GLN A 48 11.77 1.30 -13.72
C GLN A 48 12.96 0.88 -12.85
N GLN A 49 14.17 1.05 -13.39
CA GLN A 49 15.41 0.82 -12.65
C GLN A 49 15.90 2.12 -12.01
N GLY A 50 16.38 2.05 -10.78
CA GLY A 50 17.15 3.07 -10.08
C GLY A 50 18.31 2.46 -9.30
N TRP A 51 18.86 3.22 -8.35
CA TRP A 51 20.02 2.81 -7.56
C TRP A 51 19.87 3.09 -6.07
N PHE A 52 20.46 2.24 -5.25
CA PHE A 52 20.66 2.46 -3.83
C PHE A 52 22.00 1.85 -3.43
N ASN A 53 22.94 2.63 -2.87
CA ASN A 53 24.23 2.14 -2.38
C ASN A 53 24.98 1.17 -3.32
N GLY A 54 25.01 1.49 -4.61
CA GLY A 54 25.72 0.69 -5.62
C GLY A 54 24.93 -0.51 -6.16
N VAL A 55 23.76 -0.83 -5.59
CA VAL A 55 22.90 -1.91 -6.09
C VAL A 55 21.71 -1.34 -6.88
N PRO A 56 21.26 -2.03 -7.95
CA PRO A 56 20.08 -1.60 -8.67
C PRO A 56 18.84 -1.80 -7.80
N VAL A 57 17.86 -0.93 -7.95
CA VAL A 57 16.52 -1.10 -7.36
C VAL A 57 15.47 -0.99 -8.45
N TRP A 58 14.33 -1.65 -8.23
CA TRP A 58 13.23 -1.70 -9.19
C TRP A 58 12.00 -1.11 -8.55
N TYR A 59 11.39 -0.14 -9.21
CA TYR A 59 10.30 0.64 -8.65
C TYR A 59 9.22 0.93 -9.70
N ILE A 60 8.04 1.31 -9.22
CA ILE A 60 6.97 1.90 -10.05
C ILE A 60 6.65 3.27 -9.49
N CYS A 61 6.22 4.20 -10.32
CA CYS A 61 5.64 5.47 -9.88
C CYS A 61 4.17 5.52 -10.28
N THR A 62 3.33 6.05 -9.40
CA THR A 62 1.87 6.03 -9.54
C THR A 62 1.25 7.42 -9.47
N ALA A 63 1.85 8.32 -8.70
CA ALA A 63 1.34 9.67 -8.52
C ALA A 63 2.43 10.71 -8.23
N THR A 64 2.09 11.99 -8.39
CA THR A 64 2.96 13.13 -8.07
C THR A 64 2.14 14.37 -7.75
N ASN A 65 2.65 15.29 -6.95
CA ASN A 65 2.03 16.62 -6.77
C ASN A 65 2.31 17.60 -7.92
N ASP A 66 3.25 17.28 -8.82
CA ASP A 66 3.70 18.19 -9.86
C ASP A 66 3.08 17.85 -11.23
N ILE A 67 2.38 18.82 -11.82
CA ILE A 67 1.65 18.62 -13.09
C ILE A 67 2.59 18.32 -14.27
N THR A 68 3.81 18.86 -14.25
CA THR A 68 4.79 18.67 -15.33
C THR A 68 5.31 17.23 -15.29
N TRP A 69 5.68 16.75 -14.10
CA TRP A 69 6.01 15.35 -13.87
C TRP A 69 4.86 14.43 -14.19
N ALA A 70 3.64 14.75 -13.75
CA ALA A 70 2.47 13.94 -14.01
C ALA A 70 2.27 13.75 -15.52
N ARG A 71 2.47 14.80 -16.32
CA ARG A 71 2.37 14.75 -17.77
C ARG A 71 3.52 13.96 -18.41
N GLN A 72 4.76 14.27 -18.02
CA GLN A 72 5.96 13.66 -18.62
C GLN A 72 6.11 12.17 -18.31
N LYS A 73 5.68 11.75 -17.12
CA LYS A 73 5.83 10.37 -16.62
C LYS A 73 4.51 9.61 -16.62
N ASN A 74 3.44 10.19 -17.17
CA ASN A 74 2.09 9.62 -17.20
C ASN A 74 1.61 9.16 -15.81
N LEU A 75 1.79 10.02 -14.80
CA LEU A 75 1.40 9.75 -13.42
C LEU A 75 0.07 10.44 -13.09
N THR A 76 -0.61 9.95 -12.06
CA THR A 76 -1.78 10.64 -11.51
C THR A 76 -1.35 11.89 -10.75
N LEU A 77 -1.94 13.04 -11.06
CA LEU A 77 -1.72 14.25 -10.25
C LEU A 77 -2.40 14.07 -8.88
N ALA A 78 -1.65 14.18 -7.79
CA ALA A 78 -2.11 14.05 -6.41
C ALA A 78 -1.62 15.25 -5.58
N PRO A 79 -2.34 16.38 -5.61
CA PRO A 79 -1.89 17.64 -5.00
C PRO A 79 -1.61 17.57 -3.50
N LYS A 80 -2.32 16.71 -2.75
CA LYS A 80 -2.07 16.47 -1.32
C LYS A 80 -0.73 15.84 -1.00
N LEU A 81 0.02 15.35 -1.99
CA LEU A 81 1.41 14.98 -1.77
C LEU A 81 2.31 16.19 -1.50
N SER A 82 1.88 17.43 -1.80
CA SER A 82 2.67 18.65 -1.56
C SER A 82 3.03 18.88 -0.09
N SER A 83 2.16 18.48 0.81
CA SER A 83 2.33 18.53 2.26
C SER A 83 3.04 17.31 2.83
N ALA A 84 3.36 16.33 1.99
CA ALA A 84 4.12 15.16 2.39
C ALA A 84 5.53 15.54 2.81
N PHE A 85 5.78 15.31 4.10
CA PHE A 85 7.09 15.33 4.73
C PHE A 85 7.84 16.65 4.45
N PHE A 86 7.53 17.70 5.21
CA PHE A 86 8.38 18.89 5.24
C PHE A 86 9.64 18.63 6.08
N GLY A 87 10.81 19.09 5.59
CA GLY A 87 12.09 19.01 6.31
C GLY A 87 12.81 17.65 6.22
N ALA A 88 13.65 17.33 7.22
CA ALA A 88 14.49 16.12 7.29
C ALA A 88 13.71 14.79 7.40
N GLY A 89 12.37 14.83 7.31
CA GLY A 89 11.50 13.67 7.42
C GLY A 89 11.17 12.98 6.09
N ALA A 90 11.36 13.64 4.94
CA ALA A 90 11.13 13.06 3.61
C ALA A 90 12.41 12.41 3.11
N SER A 91 12.36 11.13 2.77
CA SER A 91 13.45 10.52 2.01
C SER A 91 13.55 11.15 0.62
N ALA A 92 14.78 11.36 0.18
CA ALA A 92 15.07 11.95 -1.10
C ALA A 92 15.28 10.89 -2.18
N MET A 93 14.86 11.25 -3.40
CA MET A 93 15.21 10.57 -4.64
C MET A 93 15.95 11.58 -5.52
N PHE A 94 17.19 11.25 -5.89
CA PHE A 94 18.06 12.11 -6.67
C PHE A 94 17.92 11.76 -8.16
N VAL A 95 17.48 12.72 -8.96
CA VAL A 95 17.28 12.59 -10.41
C VAL A 95 18.38 13.39 -11.10
N VAL A 96 19.17 12.72 -11.95
CA VAL A 96 20.28 13.35 -12.65
C VAL A 96 19.79 13.97 -13.95
N LEU A 97 19.95 15.28 -14.12
CA LEU A 97 19.39 16.01 -15.26
C LEU A 97 20.27 15.94 -16.52
N ASN A 98 21.59 15.84 -16.36
CA ASN A 98 22.55 15.83 -17.45
C ASN A 98 23.55 14.66 -17.34
N PRO A 99 23.06 13.40 -17.24
CA PRO A 99 23.93 12.25 -17.06
C PRO A 99 24.77 11.99 -18.31
N ASP A 100 25.85 11.20 -18.17
CA ASP A 100 26.66 10.75 -19.31
C ASP A 100 25.94 9.69 -20.16
N ALA A 101 25.26 8.76 -19.48
CA ALA A 101 24.39 7.76 -20.06
C ALA A 101 23.03 7.76 -19.34
N SER A 102 22.00 7.20 -19.97
CA SER A 102 20.69 7.04 -19.32
C SER A 102 20.86 6.29 -17.99
N GLN A 103 20.39 6.90 -16.92
CA GLN A 103 20.39 6.29 -15.59
C GLN A 103 19.10 6.63 -14.85
N GLY A 104 18.67 5.68 -14.02
CA GLY A 104 17.59 5.91 -13.08
C GLY A 104 18.00 6.80 -11.91
N PRO A 105 17.04 7.13 -11.03
CA PRO A 105 17.32 7.91 -9.84
C PRO A 105 18.14 7.14 -8.80
N VAL A 106 18.76 7.89 -7.87
CA VAL A 106 19.39 7.33 -6.66
C VAL A 106 18.48 7.56 -5.47
N PHE A 107 18.11 6.49 -4.77
CA PHE A 107 17.25 6.53 -3.59
C PHE A 107 18.05 6.64 -2.29
N GLU A 108 17.49 7.31 -1.29
CA GLU A 108 18.11 7.46 0.04
C GLU A 108 17.95 6.26 0.95
N THR A 109 16.93 5.45 0.70
CA THR A 109 16.55 4.32 1.56
C THR A 109 15.83 3.29 0.73
N ILE A 110 15.59 2.10 1.30
CA ILE A 110 14.89 0.99 0.67
C ILE A 110 13.90 0.35 1.66
N PRO A 111 12.92 -0.45 1.20
CA PRO A 111 12.05 -1.22 2.07
C PRO A 111 12.82 -1.97 3.16
N GLY A 112 12.29 -1.97 4.38
CA GLY A 112 12.94 -2.58 5.55
C GLY A 112 13.90 -1.66 6.32
N HIS A 113 14.19 -0.45 5.82
CA HIS A 113 14.94 0.56 6.58
C HIS A 113 14.01 1.51 7.37
N PRO A 114 14.45 2.05 8.53
CA PRO A 114 13.64 2.94 9.38
C PRO A 114 13.20 4.25 8.71
N LEU A 115 13.92 4.69 7.67
CA LEU A 115 13.61 5.92 6.94
C LEU A 115 12.70 5.68 5.74
N TYR A 116 12.37 4.43 5.41
CA TYR A 116 11.64 4.13 4.18
C TYR A 116 10.22 4.70 4.15
N THR A 117 9.91 5.29 3.00
CA THR A 117 8.60 5.77 2.55
C THR A 117 8.56 5.62 1.02
N PRO A 118 7.41 5.26 0.42
CA PRO A 118 7.23 5.30 -1.04
C PRO A 118 7.06 6.73 -1.57
N ILE A 119 6.89 7.72 -0.68
CA ILE A 119 6.78 9.13 -1.04
C ILE A 119 8.15 9.78 -0.98
N TRP A 120 8.66 10.21 -2.13
CA TRP A 120 9.99 10.78 -2.27
C TRP A 120 9.94 12.27 -2.55
N ARG A 121 10.85 13.02 -1.92
CA ARG A 121 11.21 14.36 -2.40
C ARG A 121 12.21 14.23 -3.55
N VAL A 122 11.88 14.81 -4.70
CA VAL A 122 12.81 14.85 -5.83
C VAL A 122 13.90 15.89 -5.56
N ARG A 123 15.16 15.49 -5.75
CA ARG A 123 16.32 16.38 -5.82
C ARG A 123 16.93 16.29 -7.20
N TYR A 124 17.14 17.42 -7.85
CA TYR A 124 17.81 17.41 -9.15
C TYR A 124 19.31 17.52 -8.95
N VAL A 125 20.05 16.63 -9.60
CA VAL A 125 21.51 16.62 -9.62
C VAL A 125 21.96 17.04 -11.01
N THR A 126 22.91 17.97 -11.04
CA THR A 126 23.50 18.47 -12.28
C THR A 126 25.01 18.42 -12.17
N TRP A 127 25.66 17.71 -13.10
CA TRP A 127 27.10 17.75 -13.27
C TRP A 127 27.54 19.15 -13.72
N ASN A 128 28.60 19.67 -13.10
CA ASN A 128 29.15 20.96 -13.45
C ASN A 128 29.89 20.90 -14.80
N PRO A 129 30.04 22.03 -15.51
CA PRO A 129 30.84 22.07 -16.73
C PRO A 129 32.28 21.58 -16.48
N GLY A 130 32.80 20.72 -17.37
CA GLY A 130 34.15 20.16 -17.25
C GLY A 130 34.33 19.05 -16.20
N ALA A 131 33.26 18.66 -15.49
CA ALA A 131 33.31 17.55 -14.55
C ALA A 131 33.46 16.19 -15.25
N ASN A 132 34.15 15.25 -14.60
CA ASN A 132 34.23 13.87 -15.08
C ASN A 132 32.96 13.11 -14.68
N LYS A 133 32.01 12.99 -15.61
CA LYS A 133 30.72 12.34 -15.34
C LYS A 133 30.91 10.84 -15.18
N VAL A 134 30.36 10.29 -14.10
CA VAL A 134 30.28 8.86 -13.86
C VAL A 134 28.84 8.47 -13.49
N PRO A 135 28.42 7.19 -13.63
CA PRO A 135 27.14 6.74 -13.11
C PRO A 135 27.05 7.02 -11.60
N LEU A 136 25.92 7.60 -11.17
CA LEU A 136 25.64 7.89 -9.78
C LEU A 136 24.78 6.77 -9.21
N THR A 137 25.30 6.03 -8.23
CA THR A 137 24.64 4.83 -7.70
C THR A 137 24.43 4.85 -6.19
N SER A 138 24.92 5.87 -5.49
CA SER A 138 24.74 6.03 -4.04
C SER A 138 24.75 7.50 -3.62
N ILE A 139 24.08 7.82 -2.51
CA ILE A 139 24.14 9.18 -1.94
C ILE A 139 25.54 9.53 -1.47
N GLY A 140 26.28 8.56 -0.90
CA GLY A 140 27.66 8.77 -0.50
C GLY A 140 28.54 9.25 -1.66
N GLN A 141 28.36 8.66 -2.84
CA GLN A 141 29.04 9.11 -4.06
C GLN A 141 28.61 10.52 -4.48
N ILE A 142 27.32 10.82 -4.46
CA ILE A 142 26.81 12.17 -4.80
C ILE A 142 27.40 13.22 -3.85
N LEU A 143 27.38 12.96 -2.54
CA LEU A 143 27.95 13.85 -1.52
C LEU A 143 29.46 14.08 -1.73
N ALA A 144 30.22 13.02 -2.01
CA ALA A 144 31.65 13.13 -2.26
C ALA A 144 31.95 13.97 -3.51
N LEU A 145 31.22 13.74 -4.60
CA LEU A 145 31.37 14.49 -5.84
C LEU A 145 30.91 15.94 -5.73
N GLN A 146 29.86 16.20 -4.93
CA GLN A 146 29.45 17.56 -4.58
C GLN A 146 30.55 18.28 -3.79
N GLY A 147 31.12 17.62 -2.77
CA GLY A 147 32.23 18.15 -1.97
C GLY A 147 33.49 18.43 -2.80
N ALA A 148 33.70 17.65 -3.87
CA ALA A 148 34.77 17.86 -4.84
C ALA A 148 34.43 18.88 -5.95
N GLY A 149 33.27 19.55 -5.88
CA GLY A 149 32.85 20.55 -6.86
C GLY A 149 32.52 19.99 -8.26
N GLN A 150 32.32 18.67 -8.40
CA GLN A 150 32.03 18.01 -9.68
C GLN A 150 30.55 18.13 -10.07
N LEU A 151 29.67 18.25 -9.08
CA LEU A 151 28.23 18.38 -9.30
C LEU A 151 27.61 19.32 -8.26
N THR A 152 26.39 19.75 -8.56
CA THR A 152 25.51 20.45 -7.63
C THR A 152 24.17 19.73 -7.58
N TRP A 153 23.39 20.00 -6.53
CA TRP A 153 22.00 19.59 -6.50
C TRP A 153 21.09 20.73 -6.05
N VAL A 154 19.81 20.60 -6.36
CA VAL A 154 18.76 21.48 -5.88
C VAL A 154 17.63 20.67 -5.26
N ASP A 155 17.18 21.12 -4.09
CA ASP A 155 15.95 20.62 -3.48
C ASP A 155 14.74 21.12 -4.28
N THR A 156 13.75 20.26 -4.48
CA THR A 156 12.49 20.63 -5.12
C THR A 156 11.29 20.42 -4.18
N ASN A 157 10.18 21.08 -4.52
CA ASN A 157 8.89 20.82 -3.89
C ASN A 157 8.11 19.68 -4.57
N ILE A 158 8.75 18.96 -5.49
CA ILE A 158 8.15 17.82 -6.17
C ILE A 158 8.16 16.63 -5.21
N ARG A 159 7.02 15.96 -5.14
CA ARG A 159 6.72 14.80 -4.31
C ARG A 159 6.11 13.74 -5.20
N VAL A 160 6.72 12.57 -5.19
CA VAL A 160 6.31 11.46 -6.06
C VAL A 160 6.05 10.24 -5.22
N ASP A 161 4.98 9.54 -5.57
CA ASP A 161 4.68 8.22 -5.06
C ASP A 161 5.36 7.19 -5.98
N CYS A 162 6.47 6.64 -5.50
CA CYS A 162 7.26 5.65 -6.22
C CYS A 162 7.69 4.49 -5.31
N SER A 163 6.90 3.42 -5.26
CA SER A 163 7.20 2.25 -4.45
C SER A 163 8.36 1.43 -5.01
N ILE A 164 9.34 1.10 -4.16
CA ILE A 164 10.40 0.14 -4.48
C ILE A 164 9.85 -1.28 -4.33
N LEU A 165 9.86 -2.05 -5.40
CA LEU A 165 9.30 -3.40 -5.48
C LEU A 165 10.36 -4.48 -5.39
N ALA A 166 11.61 -4.16 -5.72
CA ALA A 166 12.74 -5.07 -5.54
C ALA A 166 14.07 -4.33 -5.38
N VAL A 167 15.02 -4.98 -4.72
CA VAL A 167 16.42 -4.54 -4.61
C VAL A 167 17.30 -5.65 -5.17
N ASN A 168 18.26 -5.24 -6.01
CA ASN A 168 19.24 -6.07 -6.69
C ASN A 168 18.62 -6.98 -7.77
N HIS A 169 19.02 -8.24 -7.83
CA HIS A 169 18.59 -9.17 -8.87
C HIS A 169 17.10 -9.51 -8.74
N LEU A 170 16.41 -9.45 -9.87
CA LEU A 170 15.00 -9.84 -9.99
C LEU A 170 14.79 -11.37 -9.96
N GLY A 171 15.84 -12.20 -9.97
CA GLY A 171 15.73 -13.66 -9.84
C GLY A 171 15.88 -14.14 -8.38
N GLY A 172 15.23 -15.25 -8.02
CA GLY A 172 15.37 -15.91 -6.71
C GLY A 172 14.07 -16.01 -5.88
N PRO A 173 14.09 -16.79 -4.77
CA PRO A 173 12.94 -16.95 -3.87
C PRO A 173 12.60 -15.65 -3.13
N PHE A 174 11.33 -15.48 -2.73
CA PHE A 174 10.89 -14.34 -1.92
C PHE A 174 11.58 -14.36 -0.55
N LEU A 175 12.30 -13.28 -0.20
CA LEU A 175 13.05 -13.18 1.05
C LEU A 175 12.37 -12.20 2.03
N PRO A 176 12.21 -12.56 3.32
CA PRO A 176 11.37 -11.83 4.28
C PRO A 176 12.00 -10.57 4.92
N LYS A 177 13.22 -10.15 4.56
CA LYS A 177 13.95 -9.00 5.15
C LYS A 177 14.90 -8.37 4.12
N PRO A 178 15.41 -7.13 4.30
CA PRO A 178 16.40 -6.58 3.40
C PRO A 178 17.71 -7.38 3.56
N THR A 179 17.82 -8.42 2.74
CA THR A 179 19.09 -9.01 2.35
C THR A 179 19.59 -8.21 1.15
N PRO A 180 20.81 -8.41 0.63
CA PRO A 180 21.20 -7.82 -0.65
C PRO A 180 20.22 -8.14 -1.80
N PHE A 181 19.27 -9.06 -1.61
CA PHE A 181 18.18 -9.40 -2.53
C PHE A 181 16.83 -9.19 -1.83
N TYR A 182 16.02 -8.28 -2.34
CA TYR A 182 14.68 -8.00 -1.82
C TYR A 182 13.65 -8.00 -2.94
N ARG A 183 12.44 -8.49 -2.65
CA ARG A 183 11.26 -8.36 -3.51
C ARG A 183 10.01 -8.20 -2.64
N ILE A 184 9.09 -7.35 -3.07
CA ILE A 184 7.80 -7.18 -2.42
C ILE A 184 7.06 -8.54 -2.31
N PRO A 185 6.59 -8.95 -1.11
CA PRO A 185 6.05 -10.29 -0.90
C PRO A 185 4.88 -10.66 -1.81
N GLN A 186 3.99 -9.71 -2.12
CA GLN A 186 2.80 -9.96 -2.94
C GLN A 186 3.05 -9.95 -4.47
N GLY A 187 4.24 -9.52 -4.92
CA GLY A 187 4.51 -9.23 -6.32
C GLY A 187 5.04 -10.42 -7.13
N ARG A 188 4.50 -10.68 -8.31
CA ARG A 188 4.94 -11.77 -9.20
C ARG A 188 5.72 -11.22 -10.37
N ILE A 189 6.99 -11.61 -10.51
CA ILE A 189 7.79 -11.20 -11.66
C ILE A 189 7.39 -12.03 -12.87
N ILE A 190 7.24 -11.36 -14.01
CA ILE A 190 6.90 -11.98 -15.29
C ILE A 190 7.99 -11.63 -16.28
N GLU A 191 8.34 -12.59 -17.13
CA GLU A 191 9.22 -12.36 -18.25
C GLU A 191 8.59 -11.34 -19.21
N GLY A 192 9.25 -10.22 -19.41
CA GLY A 192 8.89 -9.24 -20.42
C GLY A 192 9.52 -9.57 -21.77
N ILE A 193 9.04 -8.92 -22.82
CA ILE A 193 9.72 -8.96 -24.13
C ILE A 193 10.95 -8.04 -24.05
N GLY A 194 12.12 -8.56 -24.45
CA GLY A 194 13.38 -7.80 -24.46
C GLY A 194 13.90 -7.47 -23.06
N ASN A 195 14.25 -6.20 -22.83
CA ASN A 195 14.82 -5.73 -21.56
C ASN A 195 13.77 -5.23 -20.55
N VAL A 196 12.49 -5.32 -20.89
CA VAL A 196 11.39 -4.89 -20.02
C VAL A 196 11.32 -5.82 -18.81
N ARG A 197 11.15 -5.23 -17.62
CA ARG A 197 10.95 -5.98 -16.37
C ARG A 197 9.53 -5.76 -15.88
N LEU A 198 8.75 -6.83 -15.89
CA LEU A 198 7.33 -6.79 -15.53
C LEU A 198 7.10 -7.38 -14.14
N ILE A 199 6.14 -6.80 -13.43
CA ILE A 199 5.64 -7.32 -12.17
C ILE A 199 4.13 -7.26 -12.13
N GLN A 200 3.50 -8.33 -11.66
CA GLN A 200 2.10 -8.37 -11.29
C GLN A 200 1.94 -8.04 -9.80
N LEU A 201 1.12 -7.05 -9.50
CA LEU A 201 0.69 -6.74 -8.14
C LEU A 201 -0.80 -7.05 -7.99
N PRO A 202 -1.23 -7.55 -6.82
CA PRO A 202 -2.64 -7.71 -6.56
C PRO A 202 -3.33 -6.35 -6.51
N TYR A 203 -4.57 -6.31 -6.99
CA TYR A 203 -5.43 -5.14 -6.83
C TYR A 203 -6.67 -5.48 -5.99
N TRP A 204 -7.28 -4.45 -5.41
CA TRP A 204 -8.58 -4.52 -4.75
C TRP A 204 -9.55 -3.58 -5.45
N ASN A 205 -10.78 -4.04 -5.65
CA ASN A 205 -11.85 -3.19 -6.09
C ASN A 205 -12.27 -2.28 -4.95
N VAL A 206 -12.57 -1.03 -5.28
CA VAL A 206 -13.00 0.00 -4.34
C VAL A 206 -14.16 0.77 -4.92
N TYR A 207 -15.13 1.12 -4.09
CA TYR A 207 -16.09 2.14 -4.42
C TYR A 207 -15.43 3.51 -4.33
N CYS A 208 -15.56 4.24 -5.41
CA CYS A 208 -14.84 5.45 -5.66
C CYS A 208 -15.87 6.53 -5.97
N GLN A 209 -16.01 7.48 -5.04
CA GLN A 209 -16.94 8.58 -5.21
C GLN A 209 -16.24 9.76 -5.87
N ASP A 210 -16.77 10.23 -6.99
CA ASP A 210 -16.33 11.50 -7.58
C ASP A 210 -16.76 12.65 -6.66
N PRO A 211 -15.82 13.53 -6.26
CA PRO A 211 -16.10 14.56 -5.24
C PRO A 211 -17.12 15.61 -5.72
N ILE A 212 -17.21 15.85 -7.03
CA ILE A 212 -18.02 16.89 -7.65
C ILE A 212 -19.40 16.34 -8.00
N THR A 213 -19.45 15.29 -8.81
CA THR A 213 -20.69 14.70 -9.33
C THR A 213 -21.37 13.77 -8.34
N LYS A 214 -20.64 13.34 -7.29
CA LYS A 214 -21.05 12.31 -6.33
C LYS A 214 -21.31 10.94 -6.97
N ALA A 215 -21.01 10.78 -8.26
CA ALA A 215 -21.12 9.52 -8.96
C ALA A 215 -20.19 8.49 -8.34
N ILE A 216 -20.67 7.26 -8.25
CA ILE A 216 -19.93 6.15 -7.65
C ILE A 216 -19.53 5.21 -8.77
N SER A 217 -18.24 4.92 -8.83
CA SER A 217 -17.67 3.95 -9.75
C SER A 217 -16.85 2.92 -9.00
N VAL A 218 -16.68 1.74 -9.59
CA VAL A 218 -15.70 0.78 -9.10
C VAL A 218 -14.36 1.12 -9.74
N LYS A 219 -13.32 1.27 -8.92
CA LYS A 219 -11.93 1.43 -9.35
C LYS A 219 -11.07 0.35 -8.72
N LYS A 220 -9.82 0.26 -9.18
CA LYS A 220 -8.83 -0.65 -8.63
C LYS A 220 -7.84 0.15 -7.78
N VAL A 221 -7.37 -0.42 -6.68
CA VAL A 221 -6.19 0.07 -5.96
C VAL A 221 -5.16 -1.03 -5.88
N ILE A 222 -3.89 -0.68 -5.93
CA ILE A 222 -2.80 -1.56 -5.47
C ILE A 222 -2.32 -1.06 -4.12
N ILE A 223 -1.75 -1.92 -3.28
CA ILE A 223 -1.25 -1.53 -1.95
C ILE A 223 0.21 -1.97 -1.80
N PRO A 224 1.17 -1.28 -2.45
CA PRO A 224 2.58 -1.67 -2.42
C PRO A 224 3.26 -1.44 -1.06
N ASP A 225 2.77 -0.49 -0.24
CA ASP A 225 3.40 -0.13 1.03
C ASP A 225 2.35 0.10 2.11
N ALA A 226 2.69 -0.29 3.35
CA ALA A 226 1.79 -0.16 4.48
C ALA A 226 2.54 0.03 5.81
N TRP A 227 1.80 0.55 6.79
CA TRP A 227 2.18 0.63 8.19
C TRP A 227 0.95 0.38 9.07
N PRO A 228 1.06 -0.35 10.21
CA PRO A 228 2.28 -0.91 10.79
C PRO A 228 2.78 -2.17 10.10
N ALA A 229 3.95 -2.65 10.53
CA ALA A 229 4.60 -3.83 9.95
C ALA A 229 3.70 -5.08 9.91
N ASN A 230 2.82 -5.23 10.90
CA ASN A 230 1.87 -6.33 11.00
C ASN A 230 0.77 -6.24 9.91
N LEU A 231 0.28 -5.04 9.58
CA LEU A 231 -0.61 -4.82 8.44
C LEU A 231 0.11 -5.09 7.12
N ALA A 232 1.33 -4.57 6.97
CA ALA A 232 2.13 -4.78 5.76
C ALA A 232 2.38 -6.28 5.50
N GLN A 233 2.75 -7.03 6.54
CA GLN A 233 2.93 -8.48 6.45
C GLN A 233 1.62 -9.20 6.08
N LEU A 234 0.49 -8.77 6.66
CA LEU A 234 -0.82 -9.37 6.39
C LEU A 234 -1.21 -9.28 4.91
N ILE A 235 -0.95 -8.15 4.27
CA ILE A 235 -1.32 -7.91 2.87
C ILE A 235 -0.16 -8.14 1.89
N GLY A 236 1.03 -8.51 2.37
CA GLY A 236 2.21 -8.70 1.54
C GLY A 236 2.79 -7.41 0.95
N ALA A 237 2.53 -6.26 1.57
CA ALA A 237 3.09 -4.96 1.21
C ALA A 237 4.47 -4.74 1.85
N ASN A 238 5.20 -3.74 1.35
CA ASN A 238 6.40 -3.23 2.00
C ASN A 238 6.06 -2.58 3.35
N VAL A 239 6.92 -2.75 4.36
CA VAL A 239 6.82 -1.96 5.60
C VAL A 239 7.36 -0.56 5.34
N ALA A 240 6.53 0.48 5.55
CA ALA A 240 6.91 1.89 5.36
C ALA A 240 6.78 2.70 6.67
N PRO A 241 7.80 2.69 7.56
CA PRO A 241 7.75 3.32 8.88
C PRO A 241 7.51 4.83 8.87
N ARG A 242 7.88 5.50 7.77
CA ARG A 242 7.66 6.94 7.64
C ARG A 242 6.29 7.30 7.11
N LEU A 243 5.53 6.38 6.52
CA LEU A 243 4.22 6.67 5.95
C LEU A 243 3.24 7.40 6.91
N PRO A 244 3.19 7.09 8.23
CA PRO A 244 2.38 7.84 9.20
C PRO A 244 2.87 9.26 9.53
N GLY A 245 3.97 9.72 8.94
CA GLY A 245 4.44 11.11 9.10
C GLY A 245 3.71 12.11 8.18
N LEU A 246 2.97 11.65 7.17
CA LEU A 246 2.06 12.52 6.40
C LEU A 246 0.92 13.01 7.31
N GLN A 247 0.54 14.28 7.26
CA GLN A 247 -0.53 14.76 8.15
C GLN A 247 -1.87 14.09 7.83
N ASN A 248 -2.74 13.91 8.83
CA ASN A 248 -4.01 13.22 8.63
C ASN A 248 -4.91 13.90 7.57
N ASN A 249 -4.89 15.23 7.49
CA ASN A 249 -5.68 15.99 6.51
C ASN A 249 -5.21 15.78 5.06
N ASP A 250 -3.97 15.33 4.90
CA ASP A 250 -3.35 15.07 3.60
C ASP A 250 -3.49 13.61 3.16
N ARG A 251 -4.17 12.79 3.96
CA ARG A 251 -4.46 11.39 3.65
C ARG A 251 -5.91 11.26 3.20
N THR A 252 -6.14 10.42 2.20
CA THR A 252 -7.50 10.01 1.85
C THR A 252 -7.99 8.97 2.86
N ILE A 253 -9.28 8.93 3.16
CA ILE A 253 -9.85 7.90 4.05
C ILE A 253 -10.18 6.66 3.23
N PHE A 254 -9.59 5.52 3.63
CA PHE A 254 -9.87 4.20 3.07
C PHE A 254 -10.82 3.46 4.01
N ASN A 255 -12.12 3.54 3.71
CA ASN A 255 -13.15 2.98 4.57
C ASN A 255 -13.33 1.49 4.28
N VAL A 256 -13.16 0.65 5.31
CA VAL A 256 -13.24 -0.80 5.20
C VAL A 256 -14.29 -1.32 6.15
N ILE A 257 -15.21 -2.15 5.67
CA ILE A 257 -16.24 -2.75 6.53
C ILE A 257 -15.62 -3.87 7.37
N ASN A 258 -15.88 -3.88 8.67
CA ASN A 258 -15.47 -4.94 9.56
C ASN A 258 -16.40 -6.16 9.43
N TRP A 259 -15.89 -7.22 8.84
CA TRP A 259 -16.63 -8.48 8.66
C TRP A 259 -16.53 -9.42 9.86
N ALA A 260 -15.65 -9.13 10.83
CA ALA A 260 -15.51 -9.94 12.04
C ALA A 260 -16.79 -9.98 12.89
N GLN A 261 -17.77 -9.16 12.55
CA GLN A 261 -19.04 -9.01 13.25
C GLN A 261 -20.14 -9.92 12.72
N ASP A 262 -19.96 -10.47 11.51
CA ASP A 262 -20.88 -11.44 10.95
C ASP A 262 -20.60 -12.87 11.47
N PHE A 263 -19.64 -13.02 12.40
CA PHE A 263 -19.44 -14.27 13.13
C PHE A 263 -20.42 -14.35 14.29
N ASP A 264 -21.32 -15.33 14.25
CA ASP A 264 -22.15 -15.68 15.41
C ASP A 264 -21.26 -16.40 16.45
N PRO A 265 -20.99 -15.82 17.63
CA PRO A 265 -20.15 -16.45 18.64
C PRO A 265 -20.74 -17.77 19.18
N ASN A 266 -22.03 -18.05 18.94
CA ASN A 266 -22.72 -19.25 19.42
C ASN A 266 -22.71 -20.41 18.41
N LEU A 267 -22.18 -20.21 17.20
CA LEU A 267 -22.11 -21.23 16.16
C LEU A 267 -20.65 -21.71 16.02
N PRO A 268 -20.24 -22.78 16.73
CA PRO A 268 -18.88 -23.31 16.64
C PRO A 268 -18.61 -23.90 15.24
N GLY A 269 -17.54 -23.43 14.59
CA GLY A 269 -17.11 -23.89 13.27
C GLY A 269 -16.68 -22.76 12.34
N ILE A 270 -16.22 -23.12 11.13
CA ILE A 270 -15.99 -22.16 10.04
C ILE A 270 -17.36 -21.71 9.54
N GLN A 271 -17.82 -20.54 10.00
CA GLN A 271 -18.96 -19.91 9.37
C GLN A 271 -18.54 -19.37 8.00
N PRO A 272 -19.28 -19.65 6.93
CA PRO A 272 -19.04 -18.98 5.66
C PRO A 272 -19.24 -17.49 5.91
N LEU A 273 -18.16 -16.73 5.75
CA LEU A 273 -18.19 -15.27 5.75
C LEU A 273 -19.32 -14.86 4.80
N LYS A 274 -20.39 -14.26 5.34
CA LYS A 274 -21.47 -13.66 4.54
C LYS A 274 -21.02 -12.31 3.97
N VAL A 275 -19.79 -12.28 3.48
CA VAL A 275 -19.24 -11.15 2.71
C VAL A 275 -20.03 -11.16 1.41
N ARG A 276 -20.96 -10.21 1.28
CA ARG A 276 -21.62 -10.05 -0.01
C ARG A 276 -20.55 -9.61 -1.02
N ILE A 277 -20.59 -10.21 -2.19
CA ILE A 277 -19.67 -9.98 -3.32
C ILE A 277 -19.68 -8.52 -3.84
N ASP A 278 -20.55 -7.66 -3.31
CA ASP A 278 -20.75 -6.26 -3.69
C ASP A 278 -20.31 -5.27 -2.59
N GLN A 279 -19.53 -5.68 -1.60
CA GLN A 279 -19.09 -4.80 -0.52
C GLN A 279 -17.57 -4.52 -0.61
N TYR A 280 -17.23 -3.54 -1.43
CA TYR A 280 -15.87 -3.02 -1.57
C TYR A 280 -15.54 -1.93 -0.54
N PRO A 281 -14.26 -1.73 -0.19
CA PRO A 281 -13.82 -0.53 0.52
C PRO A 281 -14.24 0.75 -0.22
N VAL A 282 -14.43 1.84 0.52
CA VAL A 282 -14.94 3.10 -0.01
C VAL A 282 -13.90 4.20 0.13
N ILE A 283 -13.57 4.84 -1.00
CA ILE A 283 -12.64 5.95 -1.11
C ILE A 283 -13.41 7.20 -1.49
N CYS A 284 -13.28 8.23 -0.64
CA CYS A 284 -14.09 9.43 -0.75
C CYS A 284 -13.53 10.51 -1.65
N ASP A 285 -12.21 10.52 -1.80
CA ASP A 285 -11.51 11.58 -2.51
C ASP A 285 -10.71 10.94 -3.65
N CYS A 286 -11.40 10.14 -4.46
CA CYS A 286 -10.80 9.46 -5.60
C CYS A 286 -10.35 10.41 -6.72
N PRO A 287 -9.32 10.07 -7.50
CA PRO A 287 -9.00 10.84 -8.67
C PRO A 287 -10.11 10.69 -9.71
N ASN A 288 -10.53 11.78 -10.33
CA ASN A 288 -11.52 11.73 -11.40
C ASN A 288 -10.91 11.27 -12.74
N SER A 289 -9.57 11.36 -12.86
CA SER A 289 -8.79 10.69 -13.89
C SER A 289 -7.43 10.25 -13.32
N CYS A 290 -6.95 9.08 -13.72
CA CYS A 290 -5.60 8.62 -13.33
C CYS A 290 -4.55 9.18 -14.30
N SER A 291 -4.43 10.51 -14.35
CA SER A 291 -3.50 11.22 -15.22
C SER A 291 -3.14 12.59 -14.64
N TRP A 292 -2.32 13.35 -15.37
CA TRP A 292 -2.06 14.76 -15.07
C TRP A 292 -3.31 15.66 -15.11
N ARG A 293 -4.41 15.17 -15.68
CA ARG A 293 -5.71 15.87 -15.74
C ARG A 293 -6.59 15.61 -14.51
N ASN A 294 -6.10 14.92 -13.47
CA ASN A 294 -6.87 14.79 -12.24
C ASN A 294 -7.19 16.18 -11.68
N THR A 295 -8.47 16.50 -11.56
CA THR A 295 -8.93 17.77 -10.98
C THR A 295 -9.45 17.58 -9.55
N ASN A 296 -9.39 16.37 -9.00
CA ASN A 296 -9.64 16.18 -7.57
C ASN A 296 -8.38 16.55 -6.78
N PHE A 297 -8.34 17.78 -6.27
CA PHE A 297 -7.26 18.29 -5.41
C PHE A 297 -7.24 17.66 -4.02
N GLU A 298 -8.33 17.01 -3.62
CA GLU A 298 -8.44 16.28 -2.34
C GLU A 298 -7.87 14.86 -2.41
N TYR A 299 -7.43 14.39 -3.58
CA TYR A 299 -6.87 13.07 -3.75
C TYR A 299 -5.45 12.95 -3.21
N SER A 300 -5.23 11.88 -2.44
CA SER A 300 -3.92 11.40 -2.01
C SER A 300 -3.84 9.89 -2.21
N PRO A 301 -2.75 9.33 -2.75
CA PRO A 301 -2.54 7.89 -2.79
C PRO A 301 -2.22 7.33 -1.39
N VAL A 302 -1.82 8.18 -0.44
CA VAL A 302 -1.61 7.77 0.95
C VAL A 302 -2.92 7.85 1.70
N MET A 303 -3.32 6.73 2.30
CA MET A 303 -4.64 6.59 2.90
C MET A 303 -4.58 6.10 4.34
N SER A 304 -5.49 6.59 5.18
CA SER A 304 -5.71 6.05 6.53
C SER A 304 -6.84 5.03 6.49
N PHE A 305 -6.65 3.87 7.12
CA PHE A 305 -7.74 2.91 7.31
C PHE A 305 -8.76 3.46 8.29
N ALA A 306 -10.02 3.46 7.86
CA ALA A 306 -11.15 3.62 8.74
C ALA A 306 -11.94 2.32 8.72
N LEU A 307 -11.85 1.54 9.80
CA LEU A 307 -12.64 0.33 9.95
C LEU A 307 -14.07 0.72 10.38
N LEU A 308 -15.07 0.35 9.59
CA LEU A 308 -16.48 0.63 9.80
C LEU A 308 -17.17 -0.57 10.45
N ASN A 309 -17.86 -0.33 11.55
CA ASN A 309 -18.68 -1.32 12.24
C ASN A 309 -20.04 -1.45 11.53
N ARG A 310 -20.44 -2.67 11.16
CA ARG A 310 -21.73 -2.97 10.50
C ARG A 310 -22.91 -3.01 11.49
N LEU A 311 -22.63 -3.39 12.73
CA LEU A 311 -23.63 -3.60 13.78
C LEU A 311 -23.84 -2.32 14.59
N PHE A 312 -24.57 -1.36 14.02
CA PHE A 312 -25.28 -0.38 14.84
C PHE A 312 -26.76 -0.39 14.46
N PRO A 313 -27.67 -0.40 15.45
CA PRO A 313 -29.09 -0.57 15.22
C PRO A 313 -29.61 0.62 14.41
N THR A 314 -29.96 0.38 13.15
CA THR A 314 -30.92 1.27 12.49
C THR A 314 -32.22 1.20 13.30
N PRO A 315 -32.84 2.34 13.66
CA PRO A 315 -34.16 2.33 14.25
C PRO A 315 -35.10 1.50 13.37
N PRO A 316 -35.96 0.63 13.95
CA PRO A 316 -36.74 -0.36 13.20
C PRO A 316 -37.64 0.22 12.09
N TYR A 317 -37.87 1.53 12.10
CA TYR A 317 -38.78 2.23 11.19
C TYR A 317 -38.11 2.89 9.98
N VAL A 318 -36.78 2.87 9.87
CA VAL A 318 -36.08 3.32 8.67
C VAL A 318 -35.02 2.28 8.34
N GLN A 319 -35.35 1.40 7.40
CA GLN A 319 -34.39 0.53 6.73
C GLN A 319 -34.10 1.17 5.38
N PRO A 320 -33.07 2.05 5.26
CA PRO A 320 -32.59 2.40 3.95
C PRO A 320 -32.06 1.10 3.30
N PRO A 321 -32.14 0.93 1.98
CA PRO A 321 -31.59 -0.25 1.33
C PRO A 321 -30.12 -0.41 1.77
N ALA A 322 -29.79 -1.55 2.41
CA ALA A 322 -28.45 -1.80 2.96
C ALA A 322 -27.33 -1.62 1.92
N GLU A 323 -27.69 -1.73 0.64
CA GLU A 323 -26.83 -1.63 -0.52
C GLU A 323 -26.49 -0.17 -0.92
N THR A 324 -27.18 0.85 -0.42
CA THR A 324 -26.89 2.28 -0.74
C THR A 324 -26.20 3.03 0.40
N LEU A 325 -26.33 2.57 1.65
CA LEU A 325 -25.83 3.30 2.83
C LEU A 325 -24.32 3.51 2.81
N TYR A 326 -23.56 2.44 2.59
CA TYR A 326 -22.10 2.51 2.63
C TYR A 326 -21.47 3.01 1.32
N LYS A 327 -22.28 3.32 0.31
CA LYS A 327 -21.80 3.71 -1.01
C LYS A 327 -21.47 5.21 -1.12
N THR A 328 -21.98 6.05 -0.20
CA THR A 328 -21.72 7.51 -0.25
C THR A 328 -20.83 7.95 0.90
N CYS A 329 -19.84 8.77 0.60
CA CYS A 329 -18.98 9.33 1.63
C CYS A 329 -19.66 10.37 2.48
N ASP A 330 -20.69 11.03 1.97
CA ASP A 330 -21.49 11.95 2.76
C ASP A 330 -22.23 11.19 3.88
N PHE A 331 -22.77 10.00 3.59
CA PHE A 331 -23.33 9.15 4.64
C PHE A 331 -22.25 8.71 5.63
N ILE A 332 -21.12 8.18 5.16
CA ILE A 332 -20.03 7.74 6.06
C ILE A 332 -19.56 8.88 6.97
N ARG A 333 -19.30 10.07 6.39
CA ARG A 333 -18.92 11.28 7.12
C ARG A 333 -20.00 11.72 8.11
N GLN A 334 -21.27 11.71 7.70
CA GLN A 334 -22.39 12.02 8.59
C GLN A 334 -22.43 11.06 9.78
N GLN A 335 -22.35 9.75 9.52
CA GLN A 335 -22.36 8.74 10.56
C GLN A 335 -21.16 8.85 11.51
N ILE A 336 -19.99 9.26 11.01
CA ILE A 336 -18.83 9.59 11.86
C ILE A 336 -19.14 10.78 12.77
N THR A 337 -19.67 11.87 12.20
CA THR A 337 -19.99 13.09 12.95
C THR A 337 -21.04 12.86 14.04
N VAL A 338 -22.08 12.07 13.77
CA VAL A 338 -23.11 11.75 14.76
C VAL A 338 -22.70 10.61 15.71
N GLY A 339 -21.46 10.10 15.58
CA GLY A 339 -20.90 9.07 16.46
C GLY A 339 -21.39 7.64 16.20
N ASN A 340 -22.16 7.43 15.13
CA ASN A 340 -22.71 6.12 14.73
C ASN A 340 -21.66 5.22 14.08
N LEU A 341 -20.76 5.79 13.28
CA LEU A 341 -19.54 5.12 12.84
C LEU A 341 -18.39 5.68 13.67
N LYS A 342 -17.74 4.85 14.48
CA LYS A 342 -16.47 5.24 15.07
C LYS A 342 -15.37 4.81 14.12
N HIS A 343 -14.33 5.64 13.98
CA HIS A 343 -13.03 5.14 13.54
C HIS A 343 -12.64 4.06 14.55
N VAL A 344 -12.88 2.81 14.20
CA VAL A 344 -12.60 1.72 15.12
C VAL A 344 -11.07 1.62 15.22
N GLN A 345 -10.51 2.06 16.35
CA GLN A 345 -9.29 1.42 16.84
C GLN A 345 -9.65 -0.05 17.01
N PHE A 346 -8.88 -0.95 16.38
CA PHE A 346 -9.08 -2.39 16.51
C PHE A 346 -9.39 -2.73 17.97
N PRO A 347 -10.65 -3.11 18.30
CA PRO A 347 -10.98 -3.44 19.67
C PRO A 347 -10.28 -4.77 19.94
N THR A 348 -9.54 -4.85 21.04
CA THR A 348 -9.29 -6.15 21.67
C THR A 348 -10.65 -6.80 21.94
N PRO A 349 -10.99 -7.95 21.33
CA PRO A 349 -12.07 -8.76 21.86
C PRO A 349 -11.71 -9.16 23.30
N PRO A 350 -12.66 -9.27 24.23
CA PRO A 350 -12.41 -10.03 25.45
C PRO A 350 -12.03 -11.46 25.02
N LEU A 351 -10.78 -11.83 25.29
CA LEU A 351 -10.24 -13.14 24.96
C LEU A 351 -11.07 -14.23 25.66
N PRO A 352 -11.60 -15.24 24.95
CA PRO A 352 -11.88 -16.52 25.59
C PRO A 352 -10.55 -17.10 26.10
N ALA A 353 -10.56 -17.59 27.34
CA ALA A 353 -9.38 -18.09 28.03
C ALA A 353 -8.83 -19.36 27.36
N ALA A 354 -7.88 -19.24 26.43
CA ALA A 354 -6.97 -20.32 26.03
C ALA A 354 -5.71 -19.79 25.32
N PRO A 355 -4.56 -20.49 25.42
CA PRO A 355 -3.25 -19.89 25.25
C PRO A 355 -2.62 -20.27 23.89
N VAL A 356 -2.74 -19.39 22.90
CA VAL A 356 -1.70 -19.24 21.86
C VAL A 356 -1.55 -17.75 21.56
N ILE A 357 -0.44 -17.18 22.02
CA ILE A 357 -0.12 -15.76 21.91
C ILE A 357 0.69 -15.54 20.62
N LEU A 358 0.06 -14.96 19.60
CA LEU A 358 0.73 -14.02 18.72
C LEU A 358 0.11 -12.63 18.99
N PRO A 359 0.88 -11.61 19.39
CA PRO A 359 0.33 -10.32 19.75
C PRO A 359 -0.13 -9.58 18.48
N TYR A 360 -1.43 -9.55 18.22
CA TYR A 360 -2.03 -8.76 17.15
C TYR A 360 -3.35 -8.11 17.62
N PRO A 361 -3.58 -6.80 17.37
CA PRO A 361 -2.62 -5.71 17.17
C PRO A 361 -2.36 -4.93 18.49
N PRO A 362 -1.27 -4.15 18.59
CA PRO A 362 -1.04 -3.28 19.74
C PRO A 362 -2.08 -2.15 19.81
N PRO A 363 -2.42 -1.64 21.02
CA PRO A 363 -3.28 -0.48 21.18
C PRO A 363 -2.64 0.77 20.56
N GLY A 364 -3.43 1.54 19.80
CA GLY A 364 -2.98 2.80 19.24
C GLY A 364 -4.10 3.59 18.55
N PRO A 365 -3.98 4.93 18.44
CA PRO A 365 -4.96 5.78 17.79
C PRO A 365 -5.32 5.30 16.37
N ALA A 366 -6.58 5.47 15.97
CA ALA A 366 -7.14 4.99 14.70
C ALA A 366 -6.47 5.56 13.42
N PHE A 367 -5.42 6.38 13.58
CA PHE A 367 -4.60 6.97 12.53
C PHE A 367 -3.25 6.24 12.34
N GLN A 368 -3.05 5.10 13.01
CA GLN A 368 -1.82 4.32 12.91
C GLN A 368 -1.76 3.38 11.71
N PHE A 369 -2.90 3.02 11.12
CA PHE A 369 -2.94 2.14 9.95
C PHE A 369 -2.98 2.99 8.69
N VAL A 370 -1.85 3.03 7.99
CA VAL A 370 -1.64 3.87 6.83
C VAL A 370 -1.15 3.00 5.69
N VAL A 371 -1.71 3.21 4.50
CA VAL A 371 -1.26 2.54 3.28
C VAL A 371 -0.94 3.53 2.20
N ASN A 372 -0.01 3.15 1.35
CA ASN A 372 0.08 3.70 0.03
C ASN A 372 -0.82 2.86 -0.87
N ALA A 373 -1.97 3.41 -1.27
CA ALA A 373 -3.00 2.71 -2.00
C ALA A 373 -3.44 3.49 -3.25
N PRO A 374 -2.53 3.76 -4.21
CA PRO A 374 -2.88 4.55 -5.40
C PRO A 374 -4.02 3.90 -6.19
N VAL A 375 -5.00 4.72 -6.58
CA VAL A 375 -6.09 4.32 -7.46
C VAL A 375 -5.57 4.18 -8.89
N ILE A 376 -5.93 3.07 -9.53
CA ILE A 376 -5.59 2.71 -10.91
C ILE A 376 -6.89 2.67 -11.72
N CYS A 377 -6.99 3.52 -12.75
CA CYS A 377 -8.23 3.71 -13.52
C CYS A 377 -8.31 2.86 -14.81
N ASP A 378 -7.31 2.01 -15.08
CA ASP A 378 -7.09 1.19 -16.29
C ASP A 378 -6.81 2.00 -17.59
N ASN A 379 -6.06 1.55 -18.62
CA ASN A 379 -5.39 0.28 -18.95
C ASN A 379 -3.86 0.46 -19.00
N LEU A 380 -3.08 -0.27 -18.18
CA LEU A 380 -1.64 -0.45 -18.44
C LEU A 380 -1.36 -1.43 -19.60
N ASN A 381 -2.40 -2.11 -20.12
CA ASN A 381 -2.29 -3.06 -21.23
C ASN A 381 -1.98 -2.43 -22.61
N ASN A 382 -1.91 -1.10 -22.72
CA ASN A 382 -1.66 -0.41 -24.00
C ASN A 382 -0.25 0.19 -24.15
N TYR A 383 0.67 -0.06 -23.23
CA TYR A 383 2.06 0.36 -23.37
C TYR A 383 2.97 -0.83 -23.63
N VAL A 384 2.92 -1.34 -24.86
CA VAL A 384 4.14 -1.81 -25.52
C VAL A 384 4.63 -0.59 -26.31
N PRO A 385 5.78 0.03 -25.96
CA PRO A 385 6.39 1.00 -26.86
C PRO A 385 6.67 0.28 -28.20
N GLN A 386 6.11 0.78 -29.30
CA GLN A 386 6.63 0.44 -30.63
C GLN A 386 8.01 1.04 -30.82
#